data_AF-A0A4V2MJI3-F1
#
_entry.id   AF-A0A4V2MJI3-F1
#
_cell.length_a   1.000
_cell.length_b   1.000
_cell.length_c   1.000
_cell.angle_alpha   90.00
_cell.angle_beta   90.00
_cell.angle_gamma   90.00
#
_symmetry.space_group_name_H-M   'P 1'
#
loop_
_entity.id
_entity.type
_entity.pdbx_description
1 polymer ?
#
loop_
_entity_poly.entity_id
_entity_poly.type
_entity_poly.pdbx_seq_one_letter_code
_entity_poly.pdbx_strand_id
1 'polypeptide(L)' 'MKQHSKELIEATANAIKDHFIPKNADEKSFSFHFTIPPSSNYKVSYEKDAKGKWSFVAFEADEGKD' A
#
# COMPACT_ATOMS: atom_id res chain seq x y z
N MET A 1 13.21 -2.21 -17.74
CA MET A 1 12.67 -2.56 -16.41
C MET A 1 11.22 -2.11 -16.40
N LYS A 2 10.25 -3.04 -16.49
CA LYS A 2 8.84 -2.68 -16.35
C LYS A 2 8.53 -2.64 -14.85
N GLN A 3 8.97 -1.56 -14.20
CA GLN A 3 8.43 -1.19 -12.90
C GLN A 3 6.90 -1.17 -13.07
N HIS A 4 6.16 -1.92 -12.23
CA HIS A 4 4.72 -1.82 -12.24
C HIS A 4 4.35 -0.34 -12.07
N SER A 5 3.52 0.20 -12.96
CA SER A 5 3.15 1.61 -12.92
C SER A 5 2.58 1.95 -11.54
N LYS A 6 2.90 3.14 -11.02
CA LYS A 6 2.32 3.65 -9.77
C LYS A 6 0.82 3.42 -9.71
N GLU A 7 0.12 3.63 -10.82
CA GLU A 7 -1.32 3.37 -10.96
C GLU A 7 -1.72 1.92 -10.63
N LEU A 8 -0.96 0.91 -11.05
CA LEU A 8 -1.28 -0.49 -10.78
C LEU A 8 -1.06 -0.84 -9.30
N ILE A 9 0.02 -0.34 -8.71
CA ILE A 9 0.34 -0.49 -7.29
C ILE A 9 -0.74 0.19 -6.45
N GLU A 10 -1.09 1.43 -6.80
CA GLU A 10 -2.12 2.22 -6.14
C GLU A 10 -3.51 1.58 -6.30
N ALA A 11 -3.85 1.07 -7.48
CA ALA A 11 -5.13 0.38 -7.72
C ALA A 11 -5.24 -0.92 -6.91
N THR A 12 -4.18 -1.73 -6.89
CA THR A 12 -4.14 -2.97 -6.12
C THR A 12 -4.22 -2.68 -4.62
N ALA A 13 -3.39 -1.74 -4.15
CA ALA A 13 -3.39 -1.28 -2.77
C ALA A 13 -4.76 -0.71 -2.38
N ASN A 14 -5.40 0.09 -3.23
CA ASN A 14 -6.72 0.65 -2.98
C ASN A 14 -7.84 -0.41 -2.96
N ALA A 15 -7.68 -1.50 -3.72
CA ALA A 15 -8.62 -2.62 -3.73
C ALA A 15 -8.54 -3.45 -2.44
N ILE A 16 -7.35 -3.61 -1.85
CA ILE A 16 -7.15 -4.42 -0.64
C ILE A 16 -7.03 -3.61 0.64
N LYS A 17 -6.78 -2.29 0.58
CA LYS A 17 -6.56 -1.44 1.76
C LYS A 17 -7.68 -1.57 2.79
N ASP A 18 -8.93 -1.76 2.34
CA ASP A 18 -10.09 -1.85 3.23
C ASP A 18 -9.97 -3.02 4.22
N HIS A 19 -9.35 -4.12 3.80
CA HIS A 19 -9.03 -5.25 4.68
C HIS A 19 -7.86 -4.99 5.63
N PHE A 20 -6.97 -4.06 5.27
CA PHE A 20 -5.79 -3.69 6.06
C PHE A 20 -6.01 -2.45 6.93
N ILE A 21 -7.14 -1.73 6.78
CA ILE A 21 -7.47 -0.60 7.63
C ILE A 21 -7.61 -1.13 9.07
N PRO A 22 -6.81 -0.62 10.01
CA PRO A 22 -6.92 -1.04 11.40
C PRO A 22 -8.28 -0.65 11.96
N LYS A 23 -8.94 -1.61 12.62
CA LYS A 23 -10.22 -1.38 13.32
C LYS A 23 -10.06 -0.46 14.53
N ASN A 24 -8.82 -0.25 14.98
CA ASN A 24 -8.50 0.65 16.07
C ASN A 24 -8.57 2.10 15.58
N ALA A 25 -9.48 2.87 16.16
CA ALA A 25 -9.67 4.28 15.81
C ALA A 25 -8.44 5.17 16.07
N ASP A 26 -7.53 4.70 16.94
CA ASP A 26 -6.31 5.39 17.36
C ASP A 26 -5.17 5.31 16.32
N GLU A 27 -5.21 4.32 15.42
CA GLU A 27 -4.19 4.22 14.38
C GLU A 27 -4.37 5.34 13.35
N LYS A 28 -3.30 6.13 13.22
CA LYS A 28 -3.21 7.26 12.30
C LYS A 28 -2.41 6.92 11.05
N SER A 29 -1.75 5.78 11.01
CA SER A 29 -1.02 5.29 9.85
C SER A 29 -1.01 3.78 9.87
N PHE A 30 -1.01 3.17 8.69
CA PHE A 30 -0.77 1.73 8.56
C PHE A 30 0.02 1.47 7.29
N SER A 31 0.74 0.36 7.28
CA SER A 31 1.43 -0.10 6.09
C SER A 31 1.26 -1.59 5.94
N PHE A 32 1.15 -2.05 4.69
CA PHE A 32 1.02 -3.46 4.37
C PHE A 32 1.84 -3.82 3.14
N HIS A 33 2.22 -5.08 3.09
CA HIS A 33 2.97 -5.65 1.98
C HIS A 33 2.01 -6.49 1.15
N PHE A 34 2.09 -6.37 -0.17
CA PHE A 34 1.33 -7.18 -1.10
C PHE A 34 2.20 -7.60 -2.27
N THR A 35 1.87 -8.74 -2.84
CA THR A 35 2.58 -9.29 -3.98
C THR A 35 1.75 -9.10 -5.23
N ILE A 36 2.31 -8.40 -6.23
CA ILE A 36 1.75 -8.37 -7.58
C ILE A 36 2.43 -9.51 -8.36
N PRO A 37 1.67 -10.52 -8.82
CA PRO A 37 2.23 -11.57 -9.66
C PRO A 37 2.78 -10.97 -10.96
N PRO A 38 3.91 -11.49 -11.49
CA PRO A 38 4.48 -12.80 -11.18
C PRO A 38 5.50 -12.89 -10.01
N SER A 39 6.12 -11.80 -9.54
CA SER A 39 7.10 -11.87 -8.42
C SER A 39 7.47 -10.52 -7.79
N SER A 40 6.65 -9.48 -7.95
CA SER A 40 7.00 -8.15 -7.42
C SER A 40 6.27 -7.89 -6.12
N ASN A 41 7.03 -7.70 -5.04
CA ASN A 41 6.45 -7.43 -3.74
C ASN A 41 6.58 -5.93 -3.42
N TYR A 42 5.49 -5.37 -2.92
CA TYR A 42 5.30 -3.94 -2.74
C TYR A 42 4.83 -3.68 -1.32
N LYS A 43 5.48 -2.74 -0.68
CA LYS A 43 5.04 -2.16 0.57
C LYS A 43 4.34 -0.85 0.28
N VAL A 44 3.17 -0.62 0.86
CA VAL A 44 2.46 0.65 0.77
C VAL A 44 2.18 1.18 2.15
N SER A 45 2.25 2.51 2.25
CA SER A 45 2.04 3.25 3.48
C SER A 45 0.86 4.19 3.30
N TYR A 46 -0.08 4.12 4.22
CA TYR A 46 -1.27 4.96 4.28
C TYR A 46 -1.28 5.73 5.59
N GLU A 47 -1.82 6.94 5.54
CA GLU A 47 -2.01 7.80 6.70
C GLU A 47 -3.45 8.28 6.76
N LYS A 48 -3.98 8.36 7.96
CA LYS A 48 -5.32 8.84 8.26
C LYS A 48 -5.25 10.35 8.37
N ASP A 49 -5.83 11.03 7.41
CA ASP A 49 -6.01 12.46 7.47
C ASP A 49 -6.88 12.89 8.65
N ALA A 50 -6.84 14.18 9.00
CA ALA A 50 -7.70 14.79 10.02
C ALA A 50 -9.21 14.58 9.78
N LYS A 51 -9.61 14.24 8.54
CA LYS A 51 -10.98 13.88 8.15
C LYS A 51 -11.31 12.39 8.36
N GLY A 52 -10.39 11.60 8.92
CA GLY A 52 -10.54 10.17 9.09
C GLY A 52 -10.43 9.36 7.80
N LYS A 53 -9.90 9.96 6.72
CA LYS A 53 -9.75 9.32 5.41
C LYS A 53 -8.32 8.81 5.24
N TRP A 54 -8.18 7.58 4.75
CA TRP A 54 -6.88 6.99 4.47
C TRP A 54 -6.35 7.48 3.13
N SER A 55 -5.26 8.23 3.18
CA SER A 55 -4.53 8.75 2.03
C SER A 55 -3.28 7.92 1.79
N PHE A 56 -3.05 7.59 0.52
CA PHE A 56 -1.83 6.92 0.09
C PHE A 56 -0.67 7.89 0.25
N VAL A 57 0.35 7.51 1.01
CA VAL A 57 1.51 8.36 1.29
C VAL A 57 2.67 7.96 0.38
N ALA A 58 3.03 6.69 0.39
CA ALA A 58 4.18 6.18 -0.33
C ALA A 58 4.04 4.69 -0.63
N PHE A 59 4.83 4.24 -1.60
CA PHE A 59 5.06 2.82 -1.85
C PHE A 59 6.56 2.57 -2.01
N GLU A 60 6.99 1.41 -1.55
CA GLU A 60 8.33 0.89 -1.74
C GLU A 60 8.19 -0.42 -2.51
N ALA A 61 8.90 -0.52 -3.63
CA ALA A 61 9.10 -1.80 -4.29
C ALA A 61 10.18 -2.54 -3.50
N ASP A 62 9.80 -3.62 -2.85
CA ASP A 62 10.77 -4.60 -2.35
C ASP A 62 11.15 -5.43 -3.58
N GLU A 63 11.98 -4.83 -4.43
CA GLU A 63 12.73 -5.57 -5.41
C GLU A 63 13.74 -6.37 -4.59
N GLY A 64 13.40 -7.64 -4.32
CA GLY A 64 14.36 -8.63 -3.91
C GLY A 64 15.48 -8.63 -4.94
N LYS A 65 16.55 -7.88 -4.63
CA LYS A 65 17.82 -7.95 -5.34
C LYS A 65 18.39 -9.33 -5.04
N ASP A 66 18.08 -10.28 -5.91
CA ASP A 66 18.95 -11.42 -6.17
C ASP A 66 20.03 -10.99 -7.20
#